data_AF-A0A7S1F6L2-F1
#
_entry.id   AF-A0A7S1F6L2-F1
#
_cell.length_a   1.000
_cell.length_b   1.000
_cell.length_c   1.000
_cell.angle_alpha   90.00
_cell.angle_beta   90.00
_cell.angle_gamma   90.00
#
_symmetry.space_group_name_H-M   'P 1'
#
loop_
_entity.id
_entity.type
_entity.pdbx_description
1 polymer ?
#
loop_
_entity_poly.entity_id
_entity_poly.type
_entity_poly.pdbx_seq_one_letter_code
_entity_poly.pdbx_strand_id
1 'polypeptide(L)'
;AGGDDDDDAVKVETPEQIYFRVAQDISSRLPEKSDIEVVMRSYPVLYEECLNTVLLMELGKFNRLLVKLRDTCSSLQRAVKGLVVFSPELEAVAEGCLTNKIPDPWLGVSYPSLKPMLSYVSDHLERWKFMNS
;
A
#
# COMPACT_ATOMS: atom_id res chain seq x y z
N ALA A 1 -28.82 13.92 43.45
CA ALA A 1 -28.00 12.86 42.82
C ALA A 1 -28.29 12.98 41.34
N GLY A 2 -27.51 13.71 40.54
CA GLY A 2 -26.08 13.47 40.27
C GLY A 2 -26.02 12.18 39.46
N GLY A 3 -25.81 12.15 38.15
CA GLY A 3 -25.33 13.13 37.19
C GLY A 3 -24.72 12.29 36.08
N ASP A 4 -25.57 11.63 35.29
CA ASP A 4 -25.17 10.73 34.20
C ASP A 4 -25.03 11.53 32.89
N ASP A 5 -24.18 12.55 32.92
CA ASP A 5 -23.59 13.09 31.70
C ASP A 5 -22.38 12.19 31.38
N ASP A 6 -22.65 11.00 30.85
CA ASP A 6 -21.64 10.12 30.25
C ASP A 6 -21.13 10.84 28.99
N ASP A 7 -20.02 11.53 29.19
CA ASP A 7 -19.22 12.26 28.20
C ASP A 7 -18.78 11.27 27.11
N ASP A 8 -19.58 11.11 26.06
CA ASP A 8 -19.19 10.47 24.80
C ASP A 8 -18.23 11.42 24.04
N ALA A 9 -17.12 11.74 24.69
CA ALA A 9 -16.04 12.49 24.09
C ALA A 9 -15.39 11.62 23.02
N VAL A 10 -15.70 11.94 21.75
CA VAL A 10 -15.01 11.38 20.59
C VAL A 10 -13.51 11.55 20.80
N LYS A 11 -12.83 10.46 21.15
CA LYS A 11 -11.41 10.46 21.45
C LYS A 11 -10.65 10.74 20.15
N VAL A 12 -10.18 11.98 19.99
CA VAL A 12 -9.39 12.38 18.82
C VAL A 12 -8.10 11.58 18.81
N GLU A 13 -7.90 10.77 17.76
CA GLU A 13 -6.67 10.01 17.57
C GLU A 13 -5.49 10.94 17.29
N THR A 14 -4.32 10.63 17.85
CA THR A 14 -3.09 11.35 17.54
C THR A 14 -2.61 11.01 16.12
N PRO A 15 -1.82 11.87 15.47
CA PRO A 15 -1.25 11.57 14.16
C PRO A 15 -0.51 10.23 14.12
N GLU A 16 0.24 9.90 15.18
CA GLU A 16 0.98 8.63 15.30
C GLU A 16 0.06 7.42 15.36
N GLN A 17 -1.09 7.54 16.02
CA GLN A 17 -2.11 6.50 16.04
C GLN A 17 -2.71 6.29 14.65
N ILE A 18 -2.97 7.39 13.91
CA ILE A 18 -3.48 7.34 12.54
C ILE A 18 -2.44 6.67 11.62
N TYR A 19 -1.16 7.07 11.69
CA TYR A 19 -0.07 6.46 10.90
C TYR A 19 -0.01 4.97 11.12
N PHE A 20 -0.01 4.55 12.39
CA PHE A 20 0.09 3.14 12.76
C PHE A 20 -1.11 2.35 12.26
N ARG A 21 -2.33 2.83 12.51
CA ARG A 21 -3.57 2.17 12.08
C ARG A 21 -3.62 2.00 10.56
N VAL A 22 -3.34 3.06 9.80
CA VAL A 22 -3.41 3.04 8.34
C VAL A 22 -2.33 2.14 7.75
N ALA A 23 -1.09 2.25 8.25
CA ALA A 23 0.00 1.38 7.80
C ALA A 23 -0.26 -0.10 8.14
N GLN A 24 -0.87 -0.38 9.29
CA GLN A 24 -1.24 -1.73 9.71
C GLN A 24 -2.37 -2.29 8.84
N ASP A 25 -3.42 -1.51 8.56
CA ASP A 25 -4.52 -1.92 7.67
C ASP A 25 -3.99 -2.29 6.29
N ILE A 26 -3.19 -1.40 5.67
CA ILE A 26 -2.57 -1.67 4.37
C ILE A 26 -1.73 -2.95 4.43
N SER A 27 -0.82 -3.06 5.41
CA SER A 27 0.08 -4.23 5.54
C SER A 27 -0.69 -5.55 5.69
N SER A 28 -1.81 -5.55 6.40
CA SER A 28 -2.64 -6.74 6.64
C SER A 28 -3.30 -7.29 5.37
N ARG A 29 -3.42 -6.46 4.34
CA ARG A 29 -4.09 -6.78 3.08
C ARG A 29 -3.11 -7.14 1.95
N LEU A 30 -1.80 -6.91 2.13
CA LEU A 30 -0.81 -7.13 1.08
C LEU A 30 -0.49 -8.63 0.92
N PRO A 31 -0.70 -9.22 -0.28
CA PRO A 31 -0.33 -10.59 -0.57
C PRO A 31 1.19 -10.74 -0.70
N GLU A 32 1.67 -11.97 -0.80
CA GLU A 32 3.05 -12.22 -1.19
C GLU A 32 3.30 -11.79 -2.64
N LYS A 33 4.57 -11.53 -2.97
CA LYS A 33 4.96 -11.19 -4.35
C LYS A 33 4.63 -12.35 -5.29
N SER A 34 4.22 -12.04 -6.51
CA SER A 34 4.01 -13.08 -7.51
C SER A 34 5.34 -13.65 -7.98
N ASP A 35 5.39 -14.96 -8.18
CA ASP A 35 6.50 -15.62 -8.86
C ASP A 35 6.37 -15.42 -10.38
N ILE A 36 7.23 -14.53 -10.90
CA ILE A 36 7.23 -14.18 -12.32
C ILE A 36 7.48 -15.44 -13.18
N GLU A 37 8.31 -16.39 -12.74
CA GLU A 37 8.62 -17.59 -13.51
C GLU A 37 7.40 -18.52 -13.63
N VAL A 38 6.59 -18.62 -12.56
CA VAL A 38 5.34 -19.38 -12.57
C VAL A 38 4.29 -18.72 -13.47
N VAL A 39 4.19 -17.38 -13.43
CA VAL A 39 3.27 -16.63 -14.32
C VAL A 39 3.72 -16.75 -15.77
N MET A 40 5.02 -16.70 -16.06
CA MET A 40 5.56 -16.92 -17.41
C MET A 40 5.23 -18.31 -17.97
N ARG A 41 5.13 -19.34 -17.11
CA ARG A 41 4.72 -20.68 -17.53
C ARG A 41 3.23 -20.74 -17.89
N SER A 42 2.41 -19.94 -17.23
CA SER A 42 0.96 -19.85 -17.48
C SER A 42 0.63 -18.95 -18.67
N TYR A 43 1.49 -17.96 -18.95
CA TYR A 43 1.40 -17.02 -20.07
C TYR A 43 2.71 -17.04 -20.88
N PRO A 44 2.97 -18.11 -21.66
CA PRO A 44 4.20 -18.19 -22.45
C PRO A 44 4.27 -17.01 -23.41
N VAL A 45 5.40 -16.30 -23.40
CA VAL A 45 5.64 -15.15 -24.28
C VAL A 45 5.88 -15.65 -25.69
N LEU A 46 4.81 -15.88 -26.44
CA LEU A 46 4.85 -16.11 -27.88
C LEU A 46 4.86 -14.75 -28.60
N TYR A 47 5.62 -14.65 -29.69
CA TYR A 47 5.74 -13.42 -30.48
C TYR A 47 4.38 -12.88 -30.97
N GLU A 48 3.40 -13.77 -31.15
CA GLU A 48 2.04 -13.47 -31.60
C GLU A 48 1.13 -12.99 -30.46
N GLU A 49 1.54 -13.15 -29.19
CA GLU A 49 0.77 -12.77 -28.01
C GLU A 49 1.43 -11.58 -27.29
N CYS A 50 1.35 -10.40 -27.92
CA CYS A 50 1.87 -9.14 -27.36
C CYS A 50 1.28 -8.80 -25.98
N LEU A 51 0.09 -9.33 -25.66
CA LEU A 51 -0.57 -9.17 -24.37
C LEU A 51 0.21 -9.83 -23.21
N ASN A 52 0.84 -10.99 -23.42
CA ASN A 52 1.58 -11.70 -22.37
C ASN A 52 2.83 -10.92 -21.94
N THR A 53 3.52 -10.29 -22.90
CA THR A 53 4.64 -9.40 -22.62
C THR A 53 4.21 -8.20 -21.78
N VAL A 54 3.05 -7.60 -22.09
CA VAL A 54 2.49 -6.50 -21.30
C VAL A 54 2.14 -6.96 -19.89
N LEU A 55 1.50 -8.13 -19.75
CA LEU A 55 1.15 -8.70 -18.45
C LEU A 55 2.37 -8.93 -17.56
N LEU A 56 3.47 -9.45 -18.11
CA LEU A 56 4.72 -9.63 -17.35
C LEU A 56 5.37 -8.31 -16.95
N MET A 57 5.37 -7.32 -17.84
CA MET A 57 5.88 -5.98 -17.52
C MET A 57 5.05 -5.31 -16.43
N GLU A 58 3.72 -5.41 -16.52
CA GLU A 58 2.81 -4.94 -15.49
C GLU A 58 3.08 -5.68 -14.18
N LEU A 59 3.13 -7.01 -14.16
CA LEU A 59 3.43 -7.80 -12.96
C LEU A 59 4.75 -7.38 -12.28
N GLY A 60 5.78 -7.06 -13.08
CA GLY A 60 7.02 -6.49 -12.57
C GLY A 60 6.81 -5.15 -11.86
N LYS A 61 5.96 -4.25 -12.39
CA LYS A 61 5.56 -3.01 -11.70
C LYS A 61 4.77 -3.32 -10.42
N PHE A 62 3.86 -4.29 -10.46
CA PHE A 62 3.08 -4.71 -9.29
C PHE A 62 3.97 -5.17 -8.14
N ASN A 63 4.91 -6.08 -8.42
CA ASN A 63 5.84 -6.57 -7.41
C ASN A 63 6.70 -5.44 -6.81
N ARG A 64 7.15 -4.48 -7.63
CA ARG A 64 7.91 -3.32 -7.12
C ARG A 64 7.08 -2.45 -6.18
N LEU A 65 5.85 -2.13 -6.54
CA LEU A 65 4.97 -1.36 -5.65
C LEU A 65 4.65 -2.15 -4.37
N LEU A 66 4.36 -3.44 -4.48
CA LEU A 66 4.03 -4.29 -3.33
C LEU A 66 5.18 -4.37 -2.31
N VAL A 67 6.42 -4.48 -2.78
CA VAL A 67 7.61 -4.39 -1.93
C VAL A 67 7.70 -3.01 -1.28
N LYS A 68 7.57 -1.93 -2.06
CA LYS A 68 7.61 -0.55 -1.53
C LYS A 68 6.54 -0.28 -0.48
N LEU A 69 5.31 -0.74 -0.69
CA LEU A 69 4.20 -0.64 0.26
C LEU A 69 4.55 -1.36 1.57
N ARG A 70 5.02 -2.62 1.48
CA ARG A 70 5.40 -3.42 2.65
C ARG A 70 6.53 -2.77 3.45
N ASP A 71 7.59 -2.34 2.77
CA ASP A 71 8.77 -1.75 3.40
C ASP A 71 8.44 -0.44 4.10
N THR A 72 7.72 0.46 3.42
CA THR A 72 7.36 1.77 3.98
C THR A 72 6.32 1.65 5.09
N CYS A 73 5.30 0.79 4.97
CA CYS A 73 4.32 0.59 6.04
C CYS A 73 4.93 -0.07 7.29
N SER A 74 5.84 -1.04 7.12
CA SER A 74 6.56 -1.66 8.23
C SER A 74 7.50 -0.66 8.91
N SER A 75 8.22 0.12 8.12
CA SER A 75 9.14 1.14 8.63
C SER A 75 8.40 2.27 9.35
N LEU A 76 7.24 2.70 8.85
CA LEU A 76 6.40 3.71 9.50
C LEU A 76 5.88 3.21 10.86
N GLN A 77 5.41 1.96 10.95
CA GLN A 77 5.00 1.35 12.22
C GLN A 77 6.15 1.26 13.23
N ARG A 78 7.36 1.00 12.75
CA ARG A 78 8.58 0.99 13.59
C ARG A 78 9.01 2.40 14.00
N ALA A 79 8.85 3.39 13.12
CA ALA A 79 9.17 4.78 13.41
C ALA A 79 8.27 5.35 14.50
N VAL A 80 6.97 5.03 14.47
CA VAL A 80 6.01 5.38 15.53
C VAL A 80 6.44 4.81 16.90
N LYS A 81 7.11 3.65 16.92
CA LYS A 81 7.64 3.02 18.13
C LYS A 81 9.04 3.54 18.53
N GLY A 82 9.60 4.51 17.82
CA GLY A 82 10.95 5.03 18.05
C GLY A 82 12.07 4.07 17.63
N LEU A 83 11.78 3.04 16.82
CA LEU A 83 12.75 2.03 16.39
C LEU A 83 13.46 2.38 15.07
N VAL A 84 12.93 3.34 14.32
CA VAL A 84 13.45 3.83 13.05
C VAL A 84 13.26 5.35 13.01
N VAL A 85 14.19 6.06 12.38
CA VAL A 85 14.08 7.52 12.20
C VAL A 85 13.15 7.84 11.04
N PHE A 86 12.34 8.89 11.17
CA PHE A 86 11.55 9.43 10.07
C PHE A 86 12.49 9.93 8.96
N SER A 87 12.54 9.20 7.86
CA SER A 87 13.19 9.64 6.63
C SER A 87 12.21 10.49 5.81
N PRO A 88 12.68 11.29 4.84
CA PRO A 88 11.80 12.04 3.94
C PRO A 88 10.77 11.15 3.22
N GLU A 89 11.14 9.90 2.92
CA GLU A 89 10.21 8.91 2.37
C GLU A 89 9.10 8.55 3.36
N LEU A 90 9.42 8.32 4.63
CA LEU A 90 8.42 8.02 5.66
C LEU A 90 7.55 9.23 5.99
N GLU A 91 8.10 10.45 5.95
CA GLU A 91 7.36 11.70 6.13
C GLU A 91 6.27 11.83 5.07
N ALA A 92 6.62 11.60 3.79
CA ALA A 92 5.65 11.61 2.70
C ALA A 92 4.54 10.56 2.88
N VAL A 93 4.88 9.37 3.38
CA VAL A 93 3.89 8.31 3.65
C VAL A 93 2.99 8.67 4.83
N ALA A 94 3.55 9.25 5.90
CA ALA A 94 2.79 9.71 7.05
C ALA A 94 1.82 10.84 6.69
N GLU A 95 2.24 11.79 5.87
CA GLU A 95 1.36 12.84 5.35
C GLU A 95 0.25 12.25 4.45
N GLY A 96 0.57 11.26 3.63
CA GLY A 96 -0.42 10.49 2.87
C GLY A 96 -1.47 9.83 3.76
N CYS A 97 -1.08 9.32 4.94
CA CYS A 97 -2.00 8.74 5.92
C CYS A 97 -2.99 9.76 6.51
N LEU A 98 -2.56 11.02 6.72
CA LEU A 98 -3.42 12.08 7.25
C LEU A 98 -4.33 12.67 6.18
N THR A 99 -3.81 12.82 4.97
CA THR A 99 -4.49 13.53 3.88
C THR A 99 -5.25 12.58 2.94
N ASN A 100 -5.12 11.27 3.14
CA ASN A 100 -5.64 10.22 2.25
C ASN A 100 -5.15 10.37 0.79
N LYS A 101 -3.97 10.96 0.60
CA LYS A 101 -3.31 11.11 -0.70
C LYS A 101 -2.26 10.02 -0.89
N ILE A 102 -2.05 9.61 -2.14
CA ILE A 102 -1.02 8.64 -2.47
C ILE A 102 0.35 9.32 -2.29
N PRO A 103 1.27 8.75 -1.50
CA PRO A 103 2.62 9.28 -1.35
C PRO A 103 3.41 9.23 -2.66
N ASP A 104 4.19 10.28 -2.94
CA ASP A 104 5.07 10.33 -4.13
C ASP A 104 6.02 9.11 -4.27
N PRO A 105 6.62 8.57 -3.17
CA PRO A 105 7.44 7.36 -3.27
C PRO A 105 6.69 6.14 -3.82
N TRP A 106 5.38 6.06 -3.61
CA TRP A 106 4.55 4.98 -4.16
C TRP A 106 4.24 5.23 -5.63
N LEU A 107 3.91 6.47 -6.01
CA LEU A 107 3.68 6.85 -7.41
C LEU A 107 4.93 6.66 -8.27
N GLY A 108 6.11 6.96 -7.74
CA GLY A 108 7.38 6.84 -8.46
C GLY A 108 7.75 5.42 -8.90
N VAL A 109 7.19 4.39 -8.26
CA VAL A 109 7.43 2.98 -8.61
C VAL A 109 6.21 2.29 -9.24
N SER A 110 5.12 3.03 -9.45
CA SER A 110 3.83 2.50 -9.88
C SER A 110 3.25 3.28 -11.06
N TYR A 111 1.91 3.36 -11.13
CA TYR A 111 1.15 4.05 -12.16
C TYR A 111 0.52 5.34 -11.61
N PRO A 112 0.41 6.41 -12.42
CA PRO A 112 -0.33 7.60 -12.06
C PRO A 112 -1.77 7.27 -11.65
N SER A 113 -2.25 7.91 -10.59
CA SER A 113 -3.61 7.70 -10.07
C SER A 113 -4.10 8.96 -9.37
N LEU A 114 -5.39 9.24 -9.52
CA LEU A 114 -6.11 10.28 -8.78
C LEU A 114 -7.00 9.69 -7.67
N LYS A 115 -6.92 8.37 -7.44
CA LYS A 115 -7.69 7.69 -6.41
C LYS A 115 -7.18 8.10 -5.01
N PRO A 116 -8.05 8.14 -3.99
CA PRO A 116 -7.62 8.22 -2.61
C PRO A 116 -6.73 7.02 -2.25
N MET A 117 -5.82 7.22 -1.28
CA MET A 117 -4.77 6.24 -0.94
C MET A 117 -5.31 4.82 -0.71
N LEU A 118 -6.34 4.67 0.12
CA LEU A 118 -6.91 3.36 0.43
C LEU A 118 -7.60 2.72 -0.79
N SER A 119 -8.27 3.52 -1.62
CA SER A 119 -8.90 3.05 -2.86
C SER A 119 -7.86 2.63 -3.91
N TYR A 120 -6.73 3.34 -3.94
CA TYR A 120 -5.58 2.99 -4.77
C TYR A 120 -4.97 1.65 -4.35
N VAL A 121 -4.78 1.41 -3.06
CA VAL A 121 -4.31 0.10 -2.56
C VAL A 121 -5.32 -1.00 -2.90
N SER A 122 -6.62 -0.78 -2.73
CA SER A 122 -7.66 -1.76 -3.12
C SER A 122 -7.62 -2.11 -4.60
N ASP A 123 -7.54 -1.09 -5.47
CA ASP A 123 -7.43 -1.27 -6.92
C ASP A 123 -6.17 -2.04 -7.31
N HIS A 124 -5.06 -1.76 -6.64
CA HIS A 124 -3.82 -2.49 -6.85
C HIS A 124 -3.96 -3.98 -6.53
N LEU A 125 -4.60 -4.30 -5.40
CA LEU A 125 -4.83 -5.69 -4.98
C LEU A 125 -5.81 -6.43 -5.90
N GLU A 126 -6.84 -5.75 -6.39
CA GLU A 126 -7.81 -6.33 -7.33
C GLU A 126 -7.14 -6.70 -8.66
N ARG A 127 -6.32 -5.78 -9.22
CA ARG A 127 -5.55 -6.05 -10.43
C ARG A 127 -4.51 -7.15 -10.24
N TRP A 128 -3.84 -7.16 -9.07
CA TRP A 128 -2.92 -8.22 -8.71
C TRP A 128 -3.63 -9.58 -8.69
N LYS A 129 -4.82 -9.65 -8.07
CA LYS A 129 -5.61 -10.89 -8.00
C LYS A 129 -6.02 -11.37 -9.38
N PHE A 130 -6.44 -10.46 -10.27
CA PHE A 130 -6.81 -10.80 -11.65
C PHE A 130 -5.66 -11.42 -12.46
N MET A 131 -4.41 -10.98 -12.25
CA MET A 131 -3.26 -11.56 -12.97
C MET A 131 -2.77 -12.90 -12.39
N ASN A 132 -3.19 -13.24 -11.16
CA ASN A 132 -2.80 -14.48 -10.48
C ASN A 132 -3.96 -15.48 -10.36
N SER A 133 -5.11 -15.22 -11.01
CA SER A 133 -6.26 -16.12 -11.09
C SER A 133 -6.22 -16.96 -12.36
#